data_AF-A0A2T5VAR5-F1
#
_entry.id   AF-A0A2T5VAR5-F1
#
_cell.length_a   1.000
_cell.length_b   1.000
_cell.length_c   1.000
_cell.angle_alpha   90.00
_cell.angle_beta   90.00
_cell.angle_gamma   90.00
#
_symmetry.space_group_name_H-M   'P 1'
#
loop_
_entity.id
_entity.type
_entity.pdbx_description
1 polymer ?
#
loop_
_entity_poly.entity_id
_entity_poly.type
_entity_poly.pdbx_seq_one_letter_code
_entity_poly.pdbx_strand_id
1 'polypeptide(L)' 'MSAGFSNMLKVLALVALVVGLGSCREHEQGRPLVYEQGQYGGKKDTPLTAEQDRALELRGRKQDF' A
#
# COMPACT_ATOMS: atom_id res chain seq x y z
N MET A 1 -13.86 -3.66 42.83
CA MET A 1 -12.90 -4.39 41.96
C MET A 1 -11.53 -4.30 42.59
N SER A 2 -10.87 -5.43 42.87
CA SER A 2 -9.53 -5.45 43.47
C SER A 2 -8.51 -4.73 42.57
N ALA A 3 -7.55 -4.02 43.17
CA ALA A 3 -6.48 -3.33 42.44
C ALA A 3 -5.70 -4.27 41.49
N GLY A 4 -5.60 -5.56 41.84
CA GLY A 4 -4.99 -6.59 40.99
C GLY A 4 -5.75 -6.82 39.68
N PHE A 5 -7.09 -6.75 39.70
CA PHE A 5 -7.92 -6.91 38.50
C PHE A 5 -7.79 -5.72 37.56
N SER A 6 -7.71 -4.50 38.10
CA SER A 6 -7.49 -3.28 37.29
C SER A 6 -6.12 -3.29 36.60
N ASN A 7 -5.07 -3.74 37.29
CA ASN A 7 -3.73 -3.83 36.71
C ASN A 7 -3.66 -4.91 35.62
N MET A 8 -4.31 -6.06 35.83
CA MET A 8 -4.37 -7.12 34.81
C MET A 8 -5.09 -6.65 33.54
N LEU A 9 -6.19 -5.91 33.69
CA LEU A 9 -6.92 -5.37 32.55
C LEU A 9 -6.10 -4.34 31.74
N LYS A 10 -5.34 -3.49 32.42
CA LYS A 10 -4.43 -2.53 31.77
C LYS A 10 -3.34 -3.23 30.97
N VAL A 11 -2.75 -4.29 31.53
CA VAL A 11 -1.74 -5.10 30.83
C VAL A 11 -2.35 -5.76 29.60
N LEU A 12 -3.54 -6.33 29.72
CA LEU A 12 -4.23 -6.97 28.60
C LEU A 12 -4.53 -5.97 27.46
N ALA A 13 -4.99 -4.77 27.82
CA ALA A 13 -5.26 -3.70 26.85
C ALA A 13 -3.99 -3.24 26.12
N LEU A 14 -2.87 -3.14 26.84
CA LEU A 14 -1.56 -2.81 26.27
C LEU A 14 -1.08 -3.88 25.29
N VAL A 15 -1.22 -5.15 25.64
CA VAL A 15 -0.86 -6.27 24.76
C VAL A 15 -1.71 -6.26 23.50
N ALA A 16 -3.03 -6.07 23.63
CA ALA A 16 -3.94 -5.99 22.49
C ALA A 16 -3.59 -4.82 21.55
N LEU A 17 -3.21 -3.67 22.10
CA LEU A 17 -2.78 -2.50 21.31
C LEU A 17 -1.51 -2.80 20.51
N VAL A 18 -0.50 -3.40 21.13
CA VAL A 18 0.77 -3.73 20.45
C VAL A 18 0.54 -4.75 19.34
N VAL A 19 -0.30 -5.77 19.58
CA VAL A 19 -0.64 -6.77 18.56
C VAL A 19 -1.42 -6.14 17.39
N GLY A 20 -2.39 -5.26 17.66
CA GLY A 20 -3.16 -4.59 16.62
C GLY A 20 -2.35 -3.59 15.78
N LEU A 21 -1.35 -2.92 16.38
CA LEU A 21 -0.45 -2.02 15.63
C LEU A 21 0.57 -2.79 14.80
N GLY A 22 1.00 -3.97 15.26
CA GLY A 22 1.95 -4.84 14.55
C GLY A 22 1.35 -5.65 13.39
N SER A 23 0.01 -5.65 13.22
CA SER A 23 -0.66 -6.40 12.15
C SER A 23 -0.71 -5.66 10.80
N CYS A 24 -0.30 -4.39 10.72
CA CYS A 24 -0.08 -3.71 9.43
C CYS A 24 1.29 -4.11 8.87
N ARG A 25 1.39 -5.28 8.22
CA ARG A 25 2.68 -5.74 7.67
C ARG A 25 2.95 -5.12 6.30
N GLU A 26 4.14 -4.60 6.12
CA GLU A 26 4.55 -3.95 4.87
C GLU A 26 4.45 -4.87 3.64
N HIS A 27 4.62 -6.19 3.81
CA HIS A 27 4.47 -7.14 2.70
C HIS A 27 3.03 -7.17 2.14
N GLU A 28 2.02 -6.83 2.94
CA GLU A 28 0.60 -6.94 2.57
C GLU A 28 0.16 -5.79 1.67
N GLN A 29 0.98 -4.74 1.56
CA GLN A 29 0.64 -3.53 0.80
C GLN A 29 0.89 -3.67 -0.71
N GLY A 30 1.52 -4.78 -1.17
CA GLY A 30 1.79 -5.05 -2.58
C GLY A 30 2.56 -3.93 -3.30
N ARG A 31 3.22 -3.05 -2.53
CA ARG A 31 3.80 -1.80 -3.01
C ARG A 31 5.11 -1.51 -2.28
N PRO A 32 6.17 -1.10 -2.99
CA PRO A 32 7.37 -0.59 -2.35
C PRO A 32 7.06 0.63 -1.49
N LEU A 33 7.56 0.65 -0.25
CA LEU A 33 7.46 1.80 0.65
C LEU A 33 8.68 2.72 0.55
N VAL A 34 9.79 2.16 0.07
CA VAL A 34 11.03 2.88 -0.20
C VAL A 34 11.30 2.80 -1.69
N TYR A 35 11.35 3.97 -2.33
CA TYR A 35 11.79 4.12 -3.71
C TYR A 35 13.13 4.84 -3.70
N GLU A 36 14.10 4.31 -4.43
CA GLU A 36 15.33 5.05 -4.68
C GLU A 36 15.01 6.23 -5.61
N GLN A 37 15.39 7.44 -5.19
CA GLN A 37 15.11 8.63 -5.97
C GLN A 37 15.78 8.52 -7.34
N GLY A 38 15.01 8.81 -8.39
CA GLY A 38 15.48 8.70 -9.77
C GLY A 38 15.48 7.27 -10.34
N GLN A 39 15.04 6.26 -9.59
CA GLN A 39 14.89 4.90 -10.08
C GLN A 39 13.42 4.47 -10.11
N TYR A 40 12.93 4.23 -11.32
CA TYR A 40 11.63 3.61 -11.54
C TYR A 40 11.82 2.09 -11.66
N GLY A 41 11.36 1.34 -10.66
CA GLY A 41 11.46 -0.13 -10.61
C GLY A 41 10.55 -0.88 -11.60
N GLY A 42 10.08 -0.19 -12.64
CA GLY A 42 9.25 -0.78 -13.69
C GLY A 42 10.06 -1.61 -14.69
N LYS A 43 9.35 -2.29 -15.59
CA LYS A 43 9.98 -2.86 -16.78
C LYS A 43 10.57 -1.73 -17.61
N LYS A 44 11.61 -2.03 -18.39
CA LYS A 44 12.12 -1.09 -19.39
C LYS A 44 10.99 -0.67 -20.33
N ASP A 45 11.01 0.60 -20.70
CA ASP A 45 10.11 1.13 -21.71
C ASP A 45 10.30 0.37 -23.02
N THR A 46 9.18 0.05 -23.65
CA THR A 46 9.14 -0.52 -25.00
C THR A 46 8.40 0.45 -25.91
N PRO A 47 8.86 0.66 -27.14
CA PRO A 47 8.12 1.47 -28.10
C PRO A 47 6.75 0.85 -28.34
N LEU A 48 5.76 1.71 -28.53
CA LEU A 48 4.40 1.30 -28.87
C LEU A 48 4.33 0.90 -30.34
N THR A 49 3.44 -0.05 -30.66
CA THR A 49 3.08 -0.31 -32.05
C THR A 49 2.08 0.72 -32.55
N ALA A 50 1.97 0.89 -33.87
CA ALA A 50 1.02 1.82 -34.47
C ALA A 50 -0.44 1.52 -34.06
N GLU A 51 -0.77 0.25 -33.84
CA GLU A 51 -2.08 -0.18 -33.36
C GLU A 51 -2.32 0.23 -31.91
N GLN A 52 -1.30 0.10 -31.06
CA GLN A 52 -1.37 0.51 -29.64
C GLN A 52 -1.53 2.03 -29.52
N ASP A 53 -0.80 2.79 -30.34
CA ASP A 53 -0.92 4.25 -30.42
C ASP A 53 -2.32 4.68 -30.85
N ARG A 54 -2.84 4.13 -31.96
CA ARG A 54 -4.20 4.43 -32.42
C ARG A 54 -5.24 4.09 -31.34
N ALA A 55 -5.07 2.97 -30.63
CA ALA A 55 -5.97 2.59 -29.55
C ALA A 55 -5.91 3.56 -28.36
N LEU A 56 -4.73 4.10 -28.04
CA LEU A 56 -4.56 5.12 -27.00
C LEU A 56 -5.25 6.43 -27.39
N GLU A 57 -5.06 6.91 -28.61
CA GLU A 57 -5.74 8.12 -29.10
C GLU A 57 -7.26 8.01 -29.01
N LEU A 58 -7.82 6.88 -29.45
CA LEU A 58 -9.27 6.64 -29.39
C LEU A 58 -9.79 6.58 -27.95
N ARG A 59 -9.00 6.09 -26.99
CA ARG A 59 -9.36 6.12 -25.56
C ARG A 59 -9.30 7.53 -24.98
N GLY A 60 -8.26 8.29 -25.32
CA GLY A 60 -8.11 9.68 -24.85
C GLY A 60 -9.29 10.56 -25.27
N ARG A 61 -9.77 10.39 -26.51
CA ARG A 61 -10.97 11.10 -27.02
C ARG A 61 -12.27 10.76 -26.29
N LYS A 62 -12.30 9.73 -25.44
CA LYS A 62 -13.47 9.32 -24.64
C LYS A 62 -13.40 9.77 -23.19
N GLN A 63 -12.31 10.41 -22.76
CA GLN A 63 -12.22 11.00 -21.44
C GLN A 63 -12.56 12.49 -21.55
N ASP A 64 -13.84 12.80 -21.40
CA ASP A 64 -14.30 14.18 -21.17
C ASP A 64 -14.07 14.55 -19.69
N PHE A 65 -13.59 15.77 -19.44
CA PHE A 65 -13.38 16.36 -18.11
C PHE A 65 -14.48 17.37 -17.78
#